data_AF-A0AAW1JVM2-F1
#
_entry.id   AF-A0AAW1JVM2-F1
#
_cell.length_a   1.000
_cell.length_b   1.000
_cell.length_c   1.000
_cell.angle_alpha   90.00
_cell.angle_beta   90.00
_cell.angle_gamma   90.00
#
_symmetry.space_group_name_H-M   'P 1'
#
loop_
_entity.id
_entity.type
_entity.pdbx_description
1 polymer ?
#
loop_
_entity_poly.entity_id
_entity_poly.type
_entity_poly.pdbx_seq_one_letter_code
_entity_poly.pdbx_strand_id
1 'polypeptide(L)'
;MTTTCHGAEITNSSTRIGEKMKPNAVIDYNNTKKETDIADQLSSYHSSLRKSLRRYKKVAIDLLFRVAIQENLSRHYLGQTATPREQPRPPAQEPRNLLEEVTKT
;
A
#
# COMPACT_ATOMS: atom_id res chain seq x y z
N MET A 1 1.75 22.06 -11.25
CA MET A 1 1.60 21.55 -9.88
C MET A 1 2.45 22.42 -8.99
N THR A 2 1.84 23.11 -8.02
CA THR A 2 2.53 23.95 -7.06
C THR A 2 2.60 23.20 -5.74
N THR A 3 3.73 23.27 -5.06
CA THR A 3 3.93 22.60 -3.78
C THR A 3 4.58 23.57 -2.81
N THR A 4 4.14 23.55 -1.56
CA THR A 4 4.67 24.40 -0.49
C THR A 4 5.64 23.66 0.42
N CYS A 5 5.70 22.33 0.31
CA CYS A 5 6.45 21.45 1.19
C CYS A 5 7.65 20.76 0.53
N HIS A 6 7.66 20.62 -0.81
CA HIS A 6 8.77 19.93 -1.50
C HIS A 6 9.78 20.92 -2.09
N GLY A 7 11.06 20.58 -2.00
CA GLY A 7 12.15 21.29 -2.67
C GLY A 7 12.36 20.82 -4.13
N ALA A 8 13.50 21.18 -4.72
CA ALA A 8 13.90 20.77 -6.08
C ALA A 8 14.42 19.31 -6.17
N GLU A 9 14.03 18.46 -5.22
CA GLU A 9 14.48 17.07 -5.11
C GLU A 9 13.82 16.16 -6.15
N ILE A 10 14.61 15.21 -6.67
CA ILE A 10 14.25 14.30 -7.75
C ILE A 10 14.61 12.88 -7.31
N THR A 11 13.67 11.95 -7.44
CA THR A 11 13.85 10.54 -7.09
C THR A 11 13.55 9.64 -8.29
N ASN A 12 14.20 8.48 -8.33
CA ASN A 12 13.91 7.43 -9.29
C ASN A 12 12.57 6.76 -8.94
N SER A 13 11.61 6.87 -9.84
CA SER A 13 10.34 6.14 -9.76
C SER A 13 10.38 4.94 -10.69
N SER A 14 10.08 3.74 -10.18
CA SER A 14 9.94 2.56 -11.02
C SER A 14 8.62 2.66 -11.81
N THR A 15 8.71 2.50 -13.13
CA THR A 15 7.54 2.37 -14.00
C THR A 15 7.58 1.05 -14.74
N ARG A 16 6.44 0.65 -15.32
CA ARG A 16 6.30 -0.61 -16.09
C ARG A 16 7.34 -0.78 -17.21
N ILE A 17 7.91 0.32 -17.69
CA ILE A 17 8.86 0.37 -18.82
C ILE A 17 10.32 0.50 -18.32
N GLY A 18 10.54 0.80 -17.04
CA GLY A 18 11.85 1.04 -16.45
C GLY A 18 11.84 2.14 -15.39
N GLU A 19 13.01 2.46 -14.84
CA GLU A 19 13.16 3.57 -13.89
C GLU A 19 13.13 4.92 -14.59
N LYS A 20 12.41 5.88 -14.00
CA LYS A 20 12.34 7.26 -14.49
C LYS A 20 12.54 8.21 -13.33
N MET A 21 13.46 9.16 -13.49
CA MET A 21 13.62 10.28 -12.58
C MET A 21 12.38 11.18 -12.64
N LYS A 22 11.75 11.40 -11.48
CA LYS A 22 10.62 12.32 -11.32
C LYS A 22 10.84 13.17 -10.07
N PRO A 23 10.38 14.43 -10.05
CA PRO A 23 10.39 15.24 -8.84
C PRO A 23 9.60 14.56 -7.71
N ASN A 24 10.05 14.66 -6.46
CA ASN A 24 9.37 14.03 -5.32
C ASN A 24 7.94 14.51 -5.17
N ALA A 25 7.73 15.82 -5.37
CA ALA A 25 6.40 16.41 -5.36
C ALA A 25 5.43 15.71 -6.32
N VAL A 26 5.92 15.21 -7.47
CA VAL A 26 5.09 14.52 -8.48
C VAL A 26 4.80 13.09 -8.03
N ILE A 27 5.77 12.43 -7.39
CA ILE A 27 5.62 11.09 -6.86
C ILE A 27 4.57 11.10 -5.75
N ASP A 28 4.68 12.02 -4.80
CA ASP A 28 3.77 12.12 -3.66
C ASP A 28 2.38 12.56 -4.09
N TYR A 29 2.27 13.53 -4.99
CA TYR A 29 0.98 13.90 -5.57
C TYR A 29 0.27 12.71 -6.24
N ASN A 30 1.00 11.93 -7.04
CA ASN A 30 0.42 10.75 -7.69
C ASN A 30 0.05 9.67 -6.68
N ASN A 31 0.84 9.51 -5.61
CA ASN A 31 0.54 8.58 -4.51
C ASN A 31 -0.72 8.95 -3.75
N THR A 32 -0.96 10.22 -3.46
CA THR A 32 -2.20 10.65 -2.81
C THR A 32 -3.37 10.60 -3.78
N LYS A 33 -3.17 11.01 -5.04
CA LYS A 33 -4.25 11.05 -6.04
C LYS A 33 -4.79 9.67 -6.39
N LYS A 34 -3.92 8.65 -6.47
CA LYS A 34 -4.31 7.29 -6.85
C LYS A 34 -5.36 6.69 -5.90
N GLU A 35 -5.37 7.08 -4.62
CA GLU A 35 -6.28 6.52 -3.63
C GLU A 35 -7.73 6.86 -3.96
N THR A 36 -7.97 8.13 -4.29
CA THR A 36 -9.29 8.61 -4.74
C THR A 36 -9.71 7.91 -6.02
N ASP A 37 -8.81 7.77 -6.99
CA ASP A 37 -9.11 7.11 -8.27
C ASP A 37 -9.46 5.61 -8.06
N ILE A 38 -8.77 4.91 -7.14
CA ILE A 38 -9.06 3.53 -6.76
C ILE A 38 -10.43 3.42 -6.06
N ALA A 39 -10.74 4.34 -5.13
CA ALA A 39 -12.03 4.36 -4.45
C ALA A 39 -13.19 4.57 -5.44
N ASP A 40 -13.02 5.45 -6.42
CA ASP A 40 -13.99 5.69 -7.48
C ASP A 40 -14.14 4.47 -8.41
N GLN A 41 -13.04 3.79 -8.71
CA GLN A 41 -13.07 2.56 -9.50
C GLN A 41 -13.80 1.43 -8.75
N LEU A 42 -13.50 1.23 -7.46
CA LEU A 42 -14.19 0.27 -6.59
C LEU A 42 -15.69 0.58 -6.48
N SER A 43 -16.04 1.86 -6.31
CA SER A 43 -17.44 2.31 -6.30
C SER A 43 -18.16 1.98 -7.62
N SER A 44 -17.45 2.09 -8.75
CA SER A 44 -17.99 1.74 -10.07
C SER A 44 -18.16 0.22 -10.25
N TYR A 45 -17.25 -0.60 -9.72
CA TYR A 45 -17.38 -2.06 -9.73
C TYR A 45 -18.51 -2.57 -8.82
N HIS A 46 -18.77 -1.89 -7.69
CA HIS A 46 -19.88 -2.22 -6.77
C HIS A 46 -21.24 -1.63 -7.21
N SER A 47 -21.31 -0.99 -8.37
CA SER A 47 -22.53 -0.42 -8.98
C SER A 47 -23.61 -1.45 -9.34
N SER A 48 -23.42 -2.74 -9.04
CA SER A 48 -24.45 -3.78 -9.22
C SER A 48 -25.57 -3.71 -8.17
N LEU A 49 -25.64 -2.65 -7.34
CA LEU A 49 -26.82 -2.29 -6.56
C LEU A 49 -28.02 -2.05 -7.49
N ARG A 50 -28.68 -3.18 -7.73
CA ARG A 50 -29.84 -3.45 -8.57
C ARG A 50 -30.80 -2.29 -8.57
N LYS A 51 -31.30 -1.94 -9.77
CA LYS A 51 -32.41 -1.00 -10.03
C LYS A 51 -33.40 -0.88 -8.85
N SER A 52 -33.15 -0.01 -7.86
CA SER A 52 -34.19 0.40 -6.91
C SER A 52 -33.79 1.56 -5.99
N LEU A 53 -34.81 2.34 -5.68
CA LEU A 53 -34.99 3.33 -4.61
C LEU A 53 -34.27 4.69 -4.78
N ARG A 54 -35.07 5.70 -5.17
CA ARG A 54 -34.90 7.17 -5.07
C ARG A 54 -33.49 7.70 -4.71
N ARG A 55 -32.97 8.66 -5.49
CA ARG A 55 -31.59 9.22 -5.44
C ARG A 55 -30.96 9.36 -4.03
N TYR A 56 -31.72 9.75 -3.01
CA TYR A 56 -31.21 9.88 -1.64
C TYR A 56 -30.71 8.57 -1.01
N LYS A 57 -31.32 7.41 -1.31
CA LYS A 57 -30.86 6.11 -0.80
C LYS A 57 -29.54 5.69 -1.45
N LYS A 58 -29.37 5.99 -2.74
CA LYS A 58 -28.10 5.78 -3.44
C LYS A 58 -26.99 6.61 -2.80
N VAL A 59 -27.22 7.91 -2.56
CA VAL A 59 -26.24 8.80 -1.94
C VAL A 59 -25.87 8.34 -0.52
N ALA A 60 -26.84 7.89 0.29
CA ALA A 60 -26.57 7.42 1.64
C ALA A 60 -25.68 6.16 1.66
N ILE A 61 -25.95 5.20 0.77
CA ILE A 61 -25.15 3.97 0.66
C ILE A 61 -23.75 4.29 0.12
N ASP A 62 -23.64 5.11 -0.93
CA ASP A 62 -22.35 5.52 -1.47
C ASP A 62 -21.51 6.27 -0.42
N LEU A 63 -22.12 7.13 0.40
CA LEU A 63 -21.42 7.84 1.47
C LEU A 63 -20.89 6.88 2.54
N LEU A 64 -21.71 5.94 3.00
CA LEU A 64 -21.31 4.95 4.01
C LEU A 64 -20.16 4.07 3.49
N PHE A 65 -20.27 3.59 2.24
CA PHE A 65 -19.27 2.71 1.65
C PHE A 65 -17.96 3.45 1.33
N ARG A 66 -18.04 4.69 0.82
CA ARG A 66 -16.86 5.52 0.54
C ARG A 66 -16.07 5.82 1.81
N VAL A 67 -16.73 6.18 2.91
CA VAL A 67 -16.06 6.46 4.18
C VAL A 67 -15.38 5.19 4.73
N ALA A 68 -16.07 4.05 4.73
CA ALA A 68 -15.52 2.78 5.21
C ALA A 68 -14.35 2.27 4.35
N ILE A 69 -14.44 2.37 3.02
CA ILE A 69 -13.35 1.98 2.11
C ILE A 69 -12.16 2.93 2.30
N GLN A 70 -12.39 4.24 2.41
CA GLN A 70 -11.30 5.20 2.53
C GLN A 70 -10.53 5.03 3.84
N GLU A 71 -11.23 4.84 4.96
CA GLU A 71 -10.58 4.56 6.24
C GLU A 71 -9.75 3.26 6.19
N ASN A 72 -10.30 2.18 5.65
CA ASN A 72 -9.57 0.92 5.53
C ASN A 72 -8.39 0.98 4.55
N LEU A 73 -8.55 1.70 3.44
CA LEU A 73 -7.50 1.86 2.45
C LEU A 73 -6.36 2.72 3.00
N SER A 74 -6.68 3.85 3.63
CA SER A 74 -5.70 4.67 4.34
C SER A 74 -5.01 3.86 5.45
N ARG A 75 -5.73 3.05 6.22
CA ARG A 75 -5.14 2.14 7.22
C ARG A 75 -4.26 1.06 6.60
N HIS A 76 -4.60 0.52 5.44
CA HIS A 76 -3.77 -0.48 4.74
C HIS A 76 -2.47 0.15 4.19
N TYR A 77 -2.53 1.39 3.70
CA TYR A 77 -1.35 2.12 3.28
C TYR A 77 -0.49 2.60 4.47
N LEU A 78 -1.09 3.03 5.59
CA LEU A 78 -0.37 3.40 6.81
C LEU A 78 0.16 2.18 7.61
N GLY A 79 -0.53 1.05 7.54
CA GLY A 79 -0.23 -0.20 8.25
C GLY A 79 1.08 -0.88 7.82
N GLN A 80 1.72 -0.40 6.75
CA GLN A 80 3.10 -0.77 6.42
C GLN A 80 4.13 -0.18 7.39
N THR A 81 3.76 0.74 8.28
CA THR A 81 4.67 1.39 9.25
C THR A 81 4.49 0.94 10.70
N ALA A 82 3.50 0.08 11.02
CA ALA A 82 3.19 -0.25 12.41
C ALA A 82 2.70 -1.69 12.61
N THR A 83 3.52 -2.68 12.26
CA THR A 83 3.56 -3.98 12.96
C THR A 83 4.97 -4.55 12.88
N PRO A 84 5.70 -4.74 14.00
CA PRO A 84 6.84 -5.64 14.00
C PRO A 84 6.31 -7.03 13.66
N ARG A 85 6.70 -7.54 12.50
CA ARG A 85 6.46 -8.95 12.16
C ARG A 85 7.14 -9.79 13.24
N GLU A 86 6.38 -10.54 14.02
CA GLU A 86 6.94 -11.70 14.71
C GLU A 86 7.52 -12.60 13.62
N GLN A 87 8.84 -12.58 13.48
CA GLN A 87 9.53 -13.56 12.66
C GLN A 87 9.32 -14.93 13.32
N PRO A 88 8.91 -15.98 12.59
CA PRO A 88 8.96 -17.32 13.16
C PRO A 88 10.40 -17.60 13.58
N ARG A 89 10.56 -17.96 14.87
CA ARG A 89 11.85 -18.25 15.50
C ARG A 89 12.63 -19.23 14.60
N PRO A 90 13.86 -18.91 14.16
CA PRO A 90 14.61 -19.85 13.34
C PRO A 90 14.80 -21.16 14.11
N PRO A 91 14.72 -22.32 13.42
CA PRO A 91 14.90 -23.61 14.08
C PRO A 91 16.28 -23.63 14.74
N ALA A 92 16.33 -24.13 15.98
CA ALA A 92 17.55 -24.22 16.76
C ALA A 92 18.65 -24.88 15.91
N GLN A 93 19.78 -24.19 15.75
CA GLN A 93 20.95 -24.77 15.13
C GLN A 93 21.45 -25.88 16.05
N GLU A 94 21.29 -27.13 15.62
CA GLU A 94 21.95 -28.26 16.27
C GLU A 94 23.47 -28.02 16.25
N PRO A 95 24.18 -28.26 17.37
CA PRO A 95 25.62 -28.07 17.42
C PRO A 95 26.28 -29.04 16.43
N ARG A 96 26.92 -28.49 15.40
CA ARG A 96 27.80 -29.25 14.51
C ARG A 96 28.87 -29.94 15.36
N ASN A 97 28.90 -31.26 15.26
CA ASN A 97 29.81 -32.14 15.98
C ASN A 97 31.27 -31.71 15.81
N LEU A 98 31.89 -31.30 16.91
CA LEU A 98 33.34 -31.09 17.07
C LEU A 98 34.09 -32.43 17.18
N LEU A 99 33.84 -33.38 16.27
CA LEU A 99 34.47 -34.72 16.31
C LEU A 99 35.13 -35.15 14.99
N GLU A 100 35.21 -34.30 13.97
CA GLU A 100 35.93 -34.61 12.72
C GLU A 100 37.30 -33.93 12.56
N GLU A 101 37.75 -33.13 13.54
CA GLU A 101 39.05 -32.43 13.47
C GLU A 101 40.20 -33.13 14.22
N VAL A 102 40.02 -34.38 14.66
CA VAL A 102 41.06 -35.14 15.40
C VAL A 102 41.60 -36.36 14.64
N THR A 103 41.03 -36.73 13.49
CA THR A 103 41.44 -37.94 12.73
C THR A 103 42.18 -37.65 11.43
N LYS A 104 42.65 -36.41 11.22
CA LYS A 104 43.60 -36.08 10.14
C LYS A 104 44.93 -35.60 10.71
N THR A 105 45.67 -36.54 11.29
CA THR A 105 47.13 -36.51 11.45
C THR A 105 47.66 -37.89 11.14
#